data_AF-A0AA89BSG8-F1
#
_entry.id   AF-A0AA89BSG8-F1
#
_cell.length_a   1.000
_cell.length_b   1.000
_cell.length_c   1.000
_cell.angle_alpha   90.00
_cell.angle_beta   90.00
_cell.angle_gamma   90.00
#
_symmetry.space_group_name_H-M   'P 1'
#
loop_
_entity.id
_entity.type
_entity.pdbx_description
1 polymer ?
#
loop_
_entity_poly.entity_id
_entity_poly.type
_entity_poly.pdbx_seq_one_letter_code
_entity_poly.pdbx_strand_id
1 'polypeptide(L)'
;MQKFPKCDGFIHWDPQAEEQWGLGVIEVIICEKCTYRSNKYKLFMEIEDGKPGRKAACMNRSFQVGLTQTPIGPTSLRRLLMSVHVPPPSRSAMQESANQVCDDIEAANVLDVHGRREQLKKVNRLRGDAENVIDIDCYGVYDVMICEKCTYRSNKYKLF
;
A
#
# COMPACT_ATOMS: atom_id res chain seq x y z
N MET A 1 -5.49 -1.97 35.51
CA MET A 1 -4.76 -0.76 35.08
C MET A 1 -5.59 0.47 35.41
N GLN A 2 -4.95 1.54 35.87
CA GLN A 2 -5.61 2.79 36.22
C GLN A 2 -6.07 3.49 34.93
N LYS A 3 -7.36 3.89 34.82
CA LYS A 3 -7.90 4.45 33.56
C LYS A 3 -7.39 5.85 33.24
N PHE A 4 -7.13 6.66 34.28
CA PHE A 4 -6.66 8.05 34.17
C PHE A 4 -5.60 8.32 35.24
N PRO A 5 -4.66 9.25 34.99
CA PRO A 5 -3.71 9.70 36.00
C PRO A 5 -4.47 10.38 37.16
N LYS A 6 -4.00 10.15 38.39
CA LYS A 6 -4.59 10.74 39.62
C LYS A 6 -3.83 11.97 40.11
N CYS A 7 -2.96 12.52 39.27
CA CYS A 7 -2.10 13.63 39.64
C CYS A 7 -1.82 14.50 38.42
N ASP A 8 -1.34 15.72 38.66
CA ASP A 8 -0.90 16.67 37.64
C ASP A 8 0.60 16.45 37.33
N GLY A 9 0.98 15.18 37.17
CA GLY A 9 2.32 14.78 36.72
C GLY A 9 2.46 14.93 35.23
N PHE A 10 3.69 15.14 34.75
CA PHE A 10 3.95 15.14 33.32
C PHE A 10 3.70 13.75 32.74
N ILE A 11 3.11 13.74 31.56
CA ILE A 11 2.69 12.54 30.84
C ILE A 11 3.58 12.43 29.61
N HIS A 12 4.21 11.28 29.43
CA HIS A 12 5.13 11.03 28.33
C HIS A 12 5.02 9.59 27.83
N TRP A 13 5.58 9.33 26.66
CA TRP A 13 5.69 7.99 26.09
C TRP A 13 6.66 7.14 26.91
N ASP A 14 6.36 5.85 27.06
CA ASP A 14 7.20 4.84 27.69
C ASP A 14 8.09 4.18 26.62
N PRO A 15 9.36 4.63 26.46
CA PRO A 15 10.20 4.17 25.35
C PRO A 15 10.56 2.69 25.45
N GLN A 16 10.41 2.08 26.65
CA GLN A 16 10.67 0.66 26.86
C GLN A 16 9.49 -0.22 26.44
N ALA A 17 8.29 0.37 26.32
CA ALA A 17 7.07 -0.31 25.93
C ALA A 17 6.65 -0.04 24.49
N GLU A 18 7.38 0.85 23.80
CA GLU A 18 7.25 1.09 22.38
C GLU A 18 7.40 -0.24 21.63
N GLU A 19 6.40 -0.55 20.80
CA GLU A 19 6.42 -1.73 19.97
C GLU A 19 6.24 -1.35 18.52
N GLN A 20 7.24 -1.70 17.72
CA GLN A 20 7.23 -1.39 16.30
C GLN A 20 6.48 -2.44 15.49
N TRP A 21 5.71 -1.99 14.51
CA TRP A 21 4.89 -2.80 13.62
C TRP A 21 5.14 -2.44 12.15
N GLY A 22 6.37 -2.72 11.69
CA GLY A 22 6.87 -2.22 10.41
C GLY A 22 7.11 -0.71 10.49
N LEU A 23 6.38 0.07 9.70
CA LEU A 23 6.41 1.54 9.79
C LEU A 23 5.45 2.08 10.87
N GLY A 24 4.50 1.27 11.35
CA GLY A 24 3.59 1.66 12.42
C GLY A 24 4.23 1.53 13.81
N VAL A 25 3.78 2.34 14.76
CA VAL A 25 4.24 2.31 16.15
C VAL A 25 3.04 2.07 17.08
N ILE A 26 3.26 1.24 18.10
CA ILE A 26 2.32 1.01 19.19
C ILE A 26 2.98 1.57 20.45
N GLU A 27 2.29 2.50 21.08
CA GLU A 27 2.82 3.28 22.19
C GLU A 27 2.11 3.00 23.50
N VAL A 28 2.80 3.29 24.60
CA VAL A 28 2.24 3.34 25.94
C VAL A 28 2.60 4.67 26.56
N ILE A 29 1.64 5.25 27.26
CA ILE A 29 1.81 6.52 27.97
C ILE A 29 1.96 6.23 29.45
N ILE A 30 2.93 6.88 30.09
CA ILE A 30 3.19 6.82 31.53
C ILE A 30 3.16 8.20 32.17
N CYS A 31 2.88 8.25 33.46
CA CYS A 31 3.02 9.45 34.28
C CYS A 31 4.31 9.37 35.10
N GLU A 32 5.05 10.48 35.20
CA GLU A 32 6.28 10.54 36.00
C GLU A 32 6.01 10.54 37.51
N LYS A 33 4.87 11.10 37.95
CA LYS A 33 4.58 11.31 39.38
C LYS A 33 3.78 10.17 40.02
N CYS A 34 2.88 9.54 39.28
CA CYS A 34 2.05 8.44 39.79
C CYS A 34 2.25 7.16 38.98
N THR A 35 1.72 6.05 39.49
CA THR A 35 1.82 4.73 38.86
C THR A 35 0.90 4.55 37.64
N TYR A 36 0.52 5.64 36.97
CA TYR A 36 -0.34 5.58 35.80
C TYR A 36 0.44 5.07 34.59
N ARG A 37 -0.13 4.06 33.94
CA ARG A 37 0.33 3.49 32.67
C ARG A 37 -0.89 3.16 31.84
N SER A 38 -0.93 3.65 30.61
CA SER A 38 -2.03 3.38 29.68
C SER A 38 -1.98 1.94 29.15
N ASN A 39 -3.07 1.53 28.50
CA ASN A 39 -2.99 0.39 27.59
C ASN A 39 -2.13 0.74 26.37
N LYS A 40 -1.66 -0.29 25.65
CA LYS A 40 -1.02 -0.14 24.34
C LYS A 40 -1.99 0.50 23.35
N TYR A 41 -1.57 1.57 22.71
CA TYR A 41 -2.35 2.30 21.71
C TYR A 41 -1.64 2.28 20.36
N LYS A 42 -2.35 1.89 19.31
CA LYS A 42 -1.80 1.86 17.95
C LYS A 42 -1.85 3.28 17.39
N LEU A 43 -0.71 3.82 16.95
CA LEU A 43 -0.65 5.12 16.27
C LEU A 43 -0.96 5.01 14.77
N PHE A 44 -1.59 3.91 14.36
CA PHE A 44 -1.92 3.62 12.98
C PHE A 44 -3.28 2.93 12.88
N MET A 45 -3.90 3.06 11.71
CA MET A 45 -5.09 2.29 11.35
C MET A 45 -4.67 0.91 10.86
N GLU A 46 -5.47 -0.11 11.20
CA GLU A 46 -5.28 -1.46 10.69
C GLU A 46 -6.07 -1.69 9.41
N ILE A 47 -5.54 -2.54 8.53
CA ILE A 47 -6.27 -3.03 7.37
C ILE A 47 -7.01 -4.30 7.76
N GLU A 48 -8.33 -4.28 7.58
CA GLU A 48 -9.16 -5.46 7.72
C GLU A 48 -8.99 -6.37 6.51
N ASP A 49 -8.46 -7.56 6.74
CA ASP A 49 -8.16 -8.56 5.70
C ASP A 49 -8.91 -9.89 5.90
N GLY A 50 -9.82 -9.96 6.88
CA GLY A 50 -10.61 -11.17 7.20
C GLY A 50 -9.78 -12.38 7.69
N LYS A 51 -8.45 -12.27 7.76
CA LYS A 51 -7.56 -13.37 8.17
C LYS A 51 -7.36 -13.39 9.69
N PRO A 52 -7.23 -14.57 10.32
CA PRO A 52 -6.87 -14.65 11.73
C PRO A 52 -5.43 -14.16 11.94
N GLY A 53 -5.20 -13.47 13.05
CA GLY A 53 -3.87 -12.98 13.43
C GLY A 53 -3.76 -11.45 13.46
N ARG A 54 -2.54 -10.97 13.54
CA ARG A 54 -2.24 -9.55 13.72
C ARG A 54 -2.35 -8.80 12.40
N LYS A 55 -3.16 -7.75 12.36
CA LYS A 55 -3.48 -6.99 11.14
C LYS A 55 -2.33 -6.09 10.73
N ALA A 56 -2.19 -5.86 9.43
CA ALA A 56 -1.19 -4.95 8.89
C ALA A 56 -1.57 -3.49 9.20
N ALA A 57 -0.56 -2.65 9.51
CA ALA A 57 -0.76 -1.21 9.54
C ALA A 57 -1.05 -0.68 8.13
N CYS A 58 -2.00 0.25 7.99
CA CYS A 58 -2.40 0.85 6.72
C CYS A 58 -1.21 1.40 5.95
N MET A 59 -0.36 2.17 6.64
CA MET A 59 0.88 2.74 6.12
C MET A 59 1.85 1.71 5.53
N ASN A 60 1.90 0.47 6.04
CA ASN A 60 2.77 -0.56 5.46
C ASN A 60 2.31 -0.94 4.04
N ARG A 61 0.99 -1.09 3.83
CA ARG A 61 0.43 -1.47 2.52
C ARG A 61 0.38 -0.29 1.56
N SER A 62 0.00 0.90 2.03
CA SER A 62 0.02 2.13 1.22
C SER A 62 1.43 2.43 0.69
N PHE A 63 2.45 2.21 1.51
CA PHE A 63 3.82 2.42 1.09
C PHE A 63 4.24 1.43 0.00
N GLN A 64 3.82 0.17 0.07
CA GLN A 64 4.05 -0.81 -0.99
C GLN A 64 3.31 -0.45 -2.30
N VAL A 65 2.09 0.09 -2.23
CA VAL A 65 1.40 0.65 -3.41
C VAL A 65 2.21 1.78 -4.03
N GLY A 66 2.82 2.65 -3.22
CA GLY A 66 3.73 3.67 -3.73
C GLY A 66 4.96 3.08 -4.43
N LEU A 67 5.50 1.98 -3.89
CA LEU A 67 6.68 1.34 -4.47
C LEU A 67 6.43 0.73 -5.85
N THR A 68 5.22 0.28 -6.17
CA THR A 68 4.94 -0.30 -7.51
C THR A 68 5.06 0.73 -8.63
N GLN A 69 4.99 2.03 -8.31
CA GLN A 69 5.18 3.14 -9.24
C GLN A 69 6.62 3.64 -9.28
N THR A 70 7.53 3.02 -8.51
CA THR A 70 8.94 3.42 -8.43
C THR A 70 9.85 2.25 -8.77
N PRO A 71 11.06 2.50 -9.30
CA PRO A 71 12.03 1.44 -9.54
C PRO A 71 12.73 0.93 -8.26
N ILE A 72 12.19 1.23 -7.06
CA ILE A 72 12.82 0.90 -5.78
C ILE A 72 12.34 -0.46 -5.29
N GLY A 73 13.22 -1.46 -5.35
CA GLY A 73 12.96 -2.76 -4.74
C GLY A 73 13.00 -2.76 -3.20
N PRO A 74 12.44 -3.79 -2.53
CA PRO A 74 12.39 -3.88 -1.07
C PRO A 74 13.76 -3.75 -0.37
N THR A 75 14.82 -4.30 -0.97
CA THR A 75 16.19 -4.22 -0.41
C THR A 75 16.71 -2.79 -0.39
N SER A 76 16.52 -2.05 -1.49
CA SER A 76 16.93 -0.65 -1.58
C SER A 76 16.14 0.22 -0.61
N LEU A 77 14.83 -0.04 -0.50
CA LEU A 77 14.00 0.67 0.47
C LEU A 77 14.46 0.43 1.91
N ARG A 78 14.77 -0.81 2.29
CA ARG A 78 15.30 -1.09 3.64
C ARG A 78 16.56 -0.28 3.94
N ARG A 79 17.46 -0.13 2.95
CA ARG A 79 18.67 0.70 3.10
C ARG A 79 18.34 2.17 3.31
N LEU A 80 17.35 2.70 2.58
CA LEU A 80 16.87 4.07 2.75
C LEU A 80 16.30 4.29 4.16
N LEU A 81 15.44 3.39 4.63
CA LEU A 81 14.87 3.48 5.99
C LEU A 81 15.97 3.45 7.06
N MET A 82 16.95 2.55 6.91
CA MET A 82 18.10 2.49 7.83
C MET A 82 18.94 3.77 7.81
N SER A 83 19.09 4.45 6.67
CA SER A 83 19.84 5.71 6.60
C SER A 83 19.18 6.89 7.32
N VAL A 84 17.85 6.83 7.50
CA VAL A 84 17.09 7.86 8.25
C VAL A 84 16.73 7.41 9.67
N HIS A 85 17.40 6.37 10.18
CA HIS A 85 17.16 5.78 11.51
C HIS A 85 15.71 5.29 11.73
N VAL A 86 15.00 4.96 10.65
CA VAL A 86 13.69 4.30 10.73
C VAL A 86 13.92 2.80 10.64
N PRO A 87 13.52 2.00 11.65
CA PRO A 87 13.78 0.58 11.61
C PRO A 87 12.92 -0.08 10.52
N PRO A 88 13.51 -0.81 9.56
CA PRO A 88 12.75 -1.34 8.43
C PRO A 88 11.93 -2.58 8.81
N PRO A 89 10.76 -2.79 8.18
CA PRO A 89 10.03 -4.07 8.27
C PRO A 89 10.90 -5.24 7.75
N SER A 90 10.62 -6.48 8.17
CA SER A 90 11.36 -7.66 7.73
C SER A 90 11.30 -7.85 6.21
N ARG A 91 12.38 -8.38 5.60
CA ARG A 91 12.45 -8.56 4.13
C ARG A 91 11.34 -9.49 3.62
N SER A 92 11.05 -10.56 4.36
CA SER A 92 9.96 -11.48 4.05
C SER A 92 8.59 -10.80 4.13
N ALA A 93 8.33 -10.02 5.18
CA ALA A 93 7.06 -9.28 5.31
C ALA A 93 6.89 -8.24 4.21
N MET A 94 7.97 -7.56 3.79
CA MET A 94 7.91 -6.63 2.66
C MET A 94 7.60 -7.35 1.35
N GLN A 95 8.20 -8.51 1.11
CA GLN A 95 7.91 -9.30 -0.10
C GLN A 95 6.47 -9.81 -0.09
N GLU A 96 5.98 -10.30 1.05
CA GLU A 96 4.60 -10.74 1.19
C GLU A 96 3.62 -9.59 0.94
N SER A 97 3.87 -8.42 1.53
CA SER A 97 3.04 -7.24 1.30
C SER A 97 3.10 -6.74 -0.14
N ALA A 98 4.24 -6.86 -0.81
CA ALA A 98 4.36 -6.52 -2.24
C ALA A 98 3.50 -7.45 -3.10
N ASN A 99 3.55 -8.76 -2.85
CA ASN A 99 2.74 -9.73 -3.58
C ASN A 99 1.24 -9.44 -3.39
N GLN A 100 0.80 -9.21 -2.15
CA GLN A 100 -0.59 -8.87 -1.85
C GLN A 100 -1.05 -7.59 -2.56
N VAL A 101 -0.20 -6.57 -2.62
CA VAL A 101 -0.51 -5.32 -3.33
C VAL A 101 -0.55 -5.53 -4.85
N CYS A 102 0.32 -6.35 -5.42
CA CYS A 102 0.26 -6.68 -6.83
C CYS A 102 -1.06 -7.36 -7.20
N ASP A 103 -1.52 -8.31 -6.36
CA ASP A 103 -2.82 -8.98 -6.55
C ASP A 103 -3.98 -7.96 -6.51
N ASP A 104 -3.95 -7.02 -5.55
CA ASP A 104 -4.96 -5.95 -5.44
C ASP A 104 -4.95 -5.02 -6.67
N ILE A 105 -3.76 -4.67 -7.17
CA ILE A 105 -3.59 -3.83 -8.36
C ILE A 105 -4.09 -4.55 -9.62
N GLU A 106 -3.79 -5.84 -9.77
CA GLU A 106 -4.28 -6.64 -10.90
C GLU A 106 -5.80 -6.68 -10.91
N ALA A 107 -6.43 -6.95 -9.76
CA ALA A 107 -7.89 -6.94 -9.63
C ALA A 107 -8.49 -5.57 -9.97
N ALA A 108 -7.89 -4.48 -9.49
CA ALA A 108 -8.32 -3.12 -9.82
C ALA A 108 -8.15 -2.80 -11.31
N ASN A 109 -7.05 -3.27 -11.92
CA ASN A 109 -6.77 -3.06 -13.34
C ASN A 109 -7.77 -3.80 -14.25
N VAL A 110 -8.14 -5.04 -13.91
CA VAL A 110 -9.16 -5.78 -14.67
C VAL A 110 -10.49 -5.04 -14.67
N LEU A 111 -10.91 -4.50 -13.52
CA LEU A 111 -12.13 -3.71 -13.39
C LEU A 111 -12.04 -2.39 -14.17
N ASP A 112 -10.91 -1.68 -14.09
CA ASP A 112 -10.68 -0.44 -14.84
C ASP A 112 -10.73 -0.67 -16.35
N VAL A 113 -10.03 -1.68 -16.85
CA VAL A 113 -10.03 -2.04 -18.28
C VAL A 113 -11.43 -2.42 -18.75
N HIS A 114 -12.21 -3.17 -17.95
CA HIS A 114 -13.60 -3.46 -18.26
C HIS A 114 -14.45 -2.19 -18.35
N GLY A 115 -14.32 -1.28 -17.37
CA GLY A 115 -15.02 0.01 -17.38
C GLY A 115 -14.67 0.87 -18.60
N ARG A 116 -13.39 0.94 -18.95
CA ARG A 116 -12.91 1.64 -20.15
C ARG A 116 -13.47 1.05 -21.43
N ARG A 117 -13.57 -0.29 -21.54
CA ARG A 117 -14.19 -0.95 -22.70
C ARG A 117 -15.64 -0.55 -22.88
N GLU A 118 -16.44 -0.54 -21.81
CA GLU A 118 -17.84 -0.13 -21.88
C GLU A 118 -18.00 1.36 -22.24
N GLN A 119 -17.12 2.21 -21.71
CA GLN A 119 -17.07 3.63 -22.11
C GLN A 119 -16.72 3.79 -23.59
N LEU A 120 -15.74 3.04 -24.10
CA LEU A 120 -15.34 3.07 -25.49
C LEU A 120 -16.49 2.65 -26.42
N LYS A 121 -17.19 1.56 -26.09
CA LYS A 121 -18.40 1.13 -26.82
C LYS A 121 -19.46 2.22 -26.88
N LYS A 122 -19.70 2.91 -25.75
CA LYS A 122 -20.65 4.04 -25.70
C LYS A 122 -20.22 5.20 -26.59
N VAL A 123 -18.93 5.56 -26.60
CA VAL A 123 -18.40 6.62 -27.46
C VAL A 123 -18.53 6.23 -28.93
N ASN A 124 -18.20 5.00 -29.31
CA ASN A 124 -18.33 4.51 -30.68
C ASN A 124 -19.77 4.57 -31.18
N ARG A 125 -20.74 4.16 -30.35
CA ARG A 125 -22.18 4.28 -30.66
C ARG A 125 -22.60 5.73 -30.91
N LEU A 126 -22.06 6.69 -30.15
CA LEU A 126 -22.36 8.12 -30.33
C LEU A 126 -21.73 8.70 -31.61
N ARG A 127 -20.58 8.17 -32.03
CA ARG A 127 -19.90 8.58 -33.28
C ARG A 127 -20.52 7.96 -34.54
N GLY A 128 -21.33 6.92 -34.39
CA GLY A 128 -21.86 6.13 -35.50
C GLY A 128 -20.89 5.07 -36.01
N ASP A 129 -19.83 4.79 -35.25
CA ASP A 129 -18.83 3.78 -35.56
C ASP A 129 -19.27 2.39 -35.10
N ALA A 130 -18.62 1.36 -35.64
CA ALA A 130 -18.80 0.00 -35.13
C ALA A 130 -18.29 -0.10 -33.67
N GLU A 131 -19.02 -0.86 -32.86
CA GLU A 131 -18.84 -0.88 -31.40
C GLU A 131 -17.42 -1.22 -30.92
N ASN A 132 -16.69 -2.03 -31.69
CA ASN A 132 -15.36 -2.52 -31.36
C ASN A 132 -14.22 -1.76 -32.07
N VAL A 133 -14.48 -0.60 -32.67
CA VAL A 133 -13.42 0.23 -33.26
C VAL A 133 -12.57 0.84 -32.15
N ILE A 134 -11.28 0.50 -32.12
CA ILE A 134 -10.32 1.09 -31.18
C ILE A 134 -9.49 2.10 -31.97
N ASP A 135 -9.98 3.34 -32.02
CA ASP A 135 -9.29 4.50 -32.63
C ASP A 135 -8.99 5.58 -31.58
N ILE A 136 -8.79 5.14 -30.33
CA ILE A 136 -8.51 6.02 -29.20
C ILE A 136 -7.26 5.49 -28.50
N ASP A 137 -6.21 6.30 -28.48
CA ASP A 137 -5.03 6.07 -27.64
C ASP A 137 -5.44 6.29 -26.17
N CYS A 138 -5.91 5.23 -25.52
CA CYS A 138 -6.19 5.23 -24.09
C CYS A 138 -4.91 4.87 -23.33
N TYR A 139 -4.13 5.87 -22.92
CA TYR A 139 -3.02 5.67 -21.99
C TYR A 139 -3.54 5.07 -20.67
N GLY A 140 -3.20 3.81 -20.40
CA GLY A 140 -3.35 3.21 -19.09
C GLY A 140 -2.36 3.85 -18.13
N VAL A 141 -2.81 4.29 -16.94
CA VAL A 141 -1.91 4.85 -15.90
C VAL A 141 -0.88 3.80 -15.44
N TYR A 142 -1.16 2.50 -15.69
CA TYR A 142 -0.27 1.38 -15.40
C TYR A 142 0.66 0.98 -16.57
N ASP A 143 0.59 1.64 -17.73
CA ASP A 143 1.55 1.46 -18.83
C ASP A 143 2.67 2.51 -18.71
N VAL A 144 3.58 2.30 -17.76
CA VAL A 144 4.85 3.02 -17.74
C VAL A 144 5.86 2.22 -18.57
N MET A 145 6.17 2.80 -19.73
CA MET A 145 7.36 2.60 -20.57
C MET A 145 7.46 1.32 -21.40
N ILE A 146 6.90 1.32 -22.62
CA ILE A 146 7.67 1.14 -23.86
C ILE A 146 6.98 1.93 -24.99
N CYS A 147 7.42 3.17 -25.22
CA CYS A 147 7.25 3.82 -26.51
C CYS A 147 8.64 4.20 -27.03
N GLU A 148 9.17 3.40 -27.95
CA GLU A 148 10.31 3.81 -28.78
C GLU A 148 10.13 3.30 -30.22
N LYS A 149 8.95 3.42 -30.83
CA LYS A 149 8.74 3.21 -32.30
C LYS A 149 9.27 1.92 -32.98
N CYS A 150 9.85 0.96 -32.27
CA CYS A 150 10.49 -0.28 -32.76
C CYS A 150 10.69 -1.14 -31.49
N THR A 151 10.25 -2.38 -31.36
CA THR A 151 10.66 -3.53 -32.16
C THR A 151 9.70 -4.71 -31.96
N TYR A 152 9.28 -5.26 -33.09
CA TYR A 152 9.00 -6.66 -33.39
C TYR A 152 9.38 -7.74 -32.33
N ARG A 153 8.45 -8.69 -32.12
CA ARG A 153 8.48 -9.96 -31.33
C ARG A 153 8.23 -9.78 -29.82
N SER A 154 7.21 -10.39 -29.21
CA SER A 154 6.81 -11.79 -29.38
C SER A 154 5.30 -12.05 -29.21
N ASN A 155 4.82 -12.97 -30.04
CA ASN A 155 3.58 -13.76 -29.93
C ASN A 155 3.23 -14.23 -28.51
N LYS A 156 1.91 -14.52 -28.35
CA LYS A 156 1.12 -14.96 -27.17
C LYS A 156 0.54 -13.72 -26.48
N TYR A 157 -0.70 -13.32 -26.71
CA TYR A 157 -1.92 -14.10 -26.58
C TYR A 157 -2.93 -13.72 -27.69
N LYS A 158 -3.39 -14.71 -28.45
CA LYS A 158 -4.61 -14.58 -29.25
C LYS A 158 -5.78 -14.67 -28.27
N LEU A 159 -6.42 -13.54 -27.98
CA LEU A 159 -7.75 -13.48 -27.40
C LEU A 159 -8.74 -13.63 -28.56
N PHE A 160 -9.32 -14.82 -28.67
CA PHE A 160 -10.61 -15.03 -29.32
C PHE A 160 -11.68 -15.07 -28.23
#